data_AF-A0A3N5PBI2-F1
#
_entry.id   AF-A0A3N5PBI2-F1
#
_cell.length_a   1.000
_cell.length_b   1.000
_cell.length_c   1.000
_cell.angle_alpha   90.00
_cell.angle_beta   90.00
_cell.angle_gamma   90.00
#
_symmetry.space_group_name_H-M   'P 1'
#
loop_
_entity.id
_entity.type
_entity.pdbx_description
1 polymer ?
#
loop_
_entity_poly.entity_id
_entity_poly.type
_entity_poly.pdbx_seq_one_letter_code
_entity_poly.pdbx_strand_id
1 'polypeptide(L)'
;MIDLARSERHMLDEIRRDAPEEAEFVLCGRTPDELLPTLMETFARRYASLSSERVFEELNYLVKKGLGNAYKWGNGGDPGRTLTVRAVMTDLGAVVAIADEGAGFDVTNVLGRFLRHDTYSRHGGSGFFHFHESRSVVSYADGGRTLLIRFLCGAPSGAPAVEKTEPARARRPVHKGIAQLSQGTQVKVKGRLTSGGHFVAAKVSLKAAEAQASIDAMIQDVETSERRMRVLNSIVTLPEHVEIASPEQRHLEFSALDAGQVVELTGEYSPDRGFVPVKVQVRHDSASELEEIQGRIDEVRVDEGAFRVLGILVMTDHETEIKDKRPVAEVAR
;
A
#
# COMPACT_ATOMS: atom_id res chain seq x y z
N MET A 1 -50.02 37.58 -12.52
CA MET A 1 -49.52 36.33 -11.93
C MET A 1 -48.12 36.10 -12.45
N ILE A 2 -47.15 36.65 -11.72
CA ILE A 2 -45.73 36.54 -12.02
C ILE A 2 -45.23 35.33 -11.23
N ASP A 3 -44.54 34.44 -11.94
CA ASP A 3 -44.15 33.10 -11.50
C ASP A 3 -43.10 33.15 -10.39
N LEU A 4 -43.58 33.19 -9.15
CA LEU A 4 -42.79 33.23 -7.91
C LEU A 4 -41.94 31.95 -7.69
N ALA A 5 -42.17 30.88 -8.46
CA ALA A 5 -41.40 29.63 -8.33
C ALA A 5 -40.05 29.65 -9.06
N ARG A 6 -39.80 30.63 -9.94
CA ARG A 6 -38.52 30.78 -10.66
C ARG A 6 -37.50 31.64 -9.91
N SER A 7 -37.95 32.41 -8.91
CA SER A 7 -37.11 33.32 -8.13
C SER A 7 -36.37 32.64 -6.98
N GLU A 8 -36.86 31.51 -6.46
CA GLU A 8 -36.19 30.79 -5.36
C GLU A 8 -35.02 29.91 -5.84
N ARG A 9 -35.07 29.38 -7.08
CA ARG A 9 -33.95 28.60 -7.65
C ARG A 9 -32.76 29.46 -8.07
N HIS A 10 -33.00 30.70 -8.52
CA HIS A 10 -31.90 31.61 -8.88
C HIS A 10 -31.24 32.23 -7.63
N MET A 11 -31.99 32.42 -6.55
CA MET A 11 -31.46 32.96 -5.29
C MET A 11 -30.60 31.93 -4.52
N LEU A 12 -30.88 30.63 -4.65
CA LEU A 12 -30.04 29.56 -4.09
C LEU A 12 -28.78 29.27 -4.91
N ASP A 13 -28.76 29.60 -6.21
CA ASP A 13 -27.57 29.51 -7.07
C ASP A 13 -26.66 30.76 -6.99
N GLU A 14 -27.20 31.94 -6.63
CA GLU A 14 -26.39 33.15 -6.38
C GLU A 14 -25.89 33.27 -4.93
N ILE A 15 -26.59 32.70 -3.93
CA ILE A 15 -26.07 32.59 -2.54
C ILE A 15 -24.90 31.58 -2.44
N ARG A 16 -24.65 30.76 -3.48
CA ARG A 16 -23.53 29.80 -3.55
C ARG A 16 -22.25 30.33 -4.20
N ARG A 17 -22.23 31.56 -4.73
CA ARG A 17 -21.06 32.13 -5.42
C ARG A 17 -20.14 33.00 -4.56
N ASP A 18 -20.53 33.35 -3.34
CA ASP A 18 -19.75 34.19 -2.40
C ASP A 18 -19.75 33.63 -0.97
N ALA A 19 -19.63 32.31 -0.80
CA ALA A 19 -19.32 31.73 0.51
C ALA A 19 -17.79 31.53 0.63
N PRO A 20 -17.03 32.45 1.26
CA PRO A 20 -15.72 32.09 1.79
C PRO A 20 -15.98 31.22 3.04
N GLU A 21 -15.11 30.37 3.57
CA GLU A 21 -13.71 30.04 3.32
C GLU A 21 -13.37 28.72 4.05
N GLU A 22 -14.32 28.11 4.79
CA GLU A 22 -14.12 26.96 5.68
C GLU A 22 -15.32 26.00 5.61
N ALA A 23 -15.06 24.72 5.34
CA ALA A 23 -16.05 23.65 5.35
C ALA A 23 -15.76 22.72 6.53
N GLU A 24 -16.68 22.66 7.49
CA GLU A 24 -16.66 21.68 8.57
C GLU A 24 -17.57 20.50 8.23
N PHE A 25 -17.09 19.28 8.43
CA PHE A 25 -17.97 18.11 8.41
C PHE A 25 -17.55 17.06 9.44
N VAL A 26 -18.55 16.27 9.83
CA VAL A 26 -18.43 15.16 10.77
C VAL A 26 -18.98 13.92 10.08
N LEU A 27 -18.19 12.86 10.04
CA LEU A 27 -18.57 11.57 9.47
C LEU A 27 -18.34 10.47 10.52
N CYS A 28 -19.34 9.61 10.70
CA CYS A 28 -19.28 8.48 11.62
C CYS A 28 -19.52 7.18 10.85
N GLY A 29 -18.82 6.12 11.23
CA GLY A 29 -18.89 4.81 10.59
C GLY A 29 -18.21 3.76 11.46
N ARG A 30 -18.31 2.48 11.09
CA ARG A 30 -17.79 1.37 11.90
C ARG A 30 -16.46 0.85 11.36
N THR A 31 -16.26 0.99 10.06
CA THR A 31 -15.07 0.49 9.37
C THR A 31 -14.41 1.60 8.53
N PRO A 32 -13.10 1.50 8.26
CA PRO A 32 -12.45 2.42 7.33
C PRO A 32 -13.09 2.44 5.94
N ASP A 33 -13.58 1.30 5.44
CA ASP A 33 -14.16 1.18 4.10
C ASP A 33 -15.49 1.92 3.94
N GLU A 34 -16.25 2.08 5.03
CA GLU A 34 -17.45 2.94 5.06
C GLU A 34 -17.12 4.43 4.94
N LEU A 35 -15.97 4.85 5.47
CA LEU A 35 -15.62 6.26 5.62
C LEU A 35 -14.74 6.78 4.47
N LEU A 36 -13.80 5.96 4.02
CA LEU A 36 -12.76 6.37 3.07
C LEU A 36 -13.29 6.88 1.74
N PRO A 37 -14.27 6.26 1.07
CA PRO A 37 -14.78 6.77 -0.21
C PRO A 37 -15.28 8.20 -0.11
N THR A 38 -16.13 8.49 0.89
CA THR A 38 -16.70 9.83 1.11
C THR A 38 -15.62 10.85 1.48
N LEU A 39 -14.67 10.48 2.34
CA LEU A 39 -13.55 11.35 2.72
C LEU A 39 -12.67 11.69 1.51
N MET A 40 -12.25 10.68 0.75
CA MET A 40 -11.37 10.86 -0.40
C MET A 40 -12.01 11.71 -1.49
N GLU A 41 -13.29 11.48 -1.80
CA GLU A 41 -14.04 12.30 -2.74
C GLU A 41 -14.14 13.75 -2.27
N THR A 42 -14.44 13.96 -0.98
CA THR A 42 -14.56 15.29 -0.38
C THR A 42 -13.24 16.06 -0.44
N PHE A 43 -12.12 15.43 -0.07
CA PHE A 43 -10.80 16.05 -0.14
C PHE A 43 -10.35 16.33 -1.57
N ALA A 44 -10.56 15.38 -2.50
CA ALA A 44 -10.23 15.56 -3.91
C ALA A 44 -10.99 16.75 -4.53
N ARG A 45 -12.28 16.89 -4.17
CA ARG A 45 -13.09 18.02 -4.63
C ARG A 45 -12.64 19.34 -4.01
N ARG A 46 -12.36 19.36 -2.70
CA ARG A 46 -11.96 20.59 -1.98
C ARG A 46 -10.61 21.12 -2.46
N TYR A 47 -9.67 20.23 -2.74
CA TYR A 47 -8.29 20.55 -3.11
C TYR A 47 -7.98 20.25 -4.58
N ALA A 48 -8.97 20.39 -5.46
CA ALA A 48 -8.83 20.12 -6.90
C ALA A 48 -7.79 21.01 -7.61
N SER A 49 -7.36 22.12 -6.98
CA SER A 49 -6.27 22.98 -7.47
C SER A 49 -4.86 22.44 -7.16
N LEU A 50 -4.74 21.44 -6.29
CA LEU A 50 -3.47 20.76 -5.98
C LEU A 50 -3.30 19.52 -6.87
N SER A 51 -2.07 19.02 -6.99
CA SER A 51 -1.85 17.73 -7.64
C SER A 51 -2.51 16.61 -6.84
N SER A 52 -3.12 15.65 -7.54
CA SER A 52 -3.75 14.48 -6.95
C SER A 52 -2.76 13.67 -6.10
N GLU A 53 -1.52 13.54 -6.55
CA GLU A 53 -0.42 12.89 -5.82
C GLU A 53 -0.19 13.55 -4.46
N ARG A 54 -0.13 14.89 -4.41
CA ARG A 54 0.09 15.60 -3.15
C ARG A 54 -1.08 15.43 -2.18
N VAL A 55 -2.31 15.60 -2.67
CA VAL A 55 -3.51 15.38 -1.82
C VAL A 55 -3.54 13.94 -1.33
N PHE A 56 -3.11 12.99 -2.15
CA PHE A 56 -3.02 11.59 -1.76
C PHE A 56 -1.98 11.36 -0.67
N GLU A 57 -0.71 11.70 -0.91
CA GLU A 57 0.40 11.43 0.00
C GLU A 57 0.31 12.21 1.33
N GLU A 58 -0.02 13.50 1.26
CA GLU A 58 0.04 14.40 2.41
C GLU A 58 -1.26 14.42 3.24
N LEU A 59 -2.39 13.95 2.68
CA LEU A 59 -3.69 13.94 3.36
C LEU A 59 -4.37 12.56 3.32
N ASN A 60 -4.78 12.07 2.15
CA ASN A 60 -5.63 10.87 2.06
C ASN A 60 -4.95 9.63 2.64
N TYR A 61 -3.65 9.47 2.38
CA TYR A 61 -2.86 8.35 2.87
C TYR A 61 -2.77 8.38 4.40
N LEU A 62 -2.54 9.55 4.99
CA LEU A 62 -2.50 9.71 6.45
C LEU A 62 -3.86 9.42 7.08
N VAL A 63 -4.94 9.91 6.48
CA VAL A 63 -6.30 9.62 6.95
C VAL A 63 -6.60 8.12 6.88
N LYS A 64 -6.21 7.45 5.78
CA LYS A 64 -6.30 5.98 5.63
C LYS A 64 -5.54 5.24 6.72
N LYS A 65 -4.29 5.63 6.99
CA LYS A 65 -3.49 5.02 8.07
C LYS A 65 -4.08 5.31 9.45
N GLY A 66 -4.59 6.51 9.67
CA GLY A 66 -5.25 6.92 10.90
C GLY A 66 -6.49 6.09 11.19
N LEU A 67 -7.40 5.98 10.22
CA LEU A 67 -8.59 5.14 10.31
C LEU A 67 -8.24 3.66 10.53
N GLY A 68 -7.25 3.14 9.80
CA GLY A 68 -6.79 1.77 9.99
C GLY A 68 -6.27 1.50 11.40
N ASN A 69 -5.54 2.44 12.00
CA ASN A 69 -5.06 2.31 13.38
C ASN A 69 -6.19 2.45 14.41
N ALA A 70 -7.06 3.43 14.23
CA ALA A 70 -8.24 3.67 15.07
C ALA A 70 -9.14 2.42 15.09
N TYR A 71 -9.40 1.80 13.94
CA TYR A 71 -10.16 0.56 13.84
C TYR A 71 -9.43 -0.62 14.50
N LYS A 72 -8.21 -0.93 14.04
CA LYS A 72 -7.50 -2.16 14.44
C LYS A 72 -7.03 -2.14 15.90
N TRP A 73 -6.53 -1.00 16.36
CA TRP A 73 -5.86 -0.88 17.66
C TRP A 73 -6.71 -0.13 18.69
N GLY A 74 -7.37 0.95 18.28
CA GLY A 74 -8.27 1.72 19.16
C GLY A 74 -9.51 0.90 19.51
N ASN A 75 -10.30 0.56 18.50
CA ASN A 75 -11.51 -0.24 18.63
C ASN A 75 -11.25 -1.75 18.69
N GLY A 76 -10.01 -2.22 18.55
CA GLY A 76 -9.67 -3.64 18.61
C GLY A 76 -10.26 -4.48 17.46
N GLY A 77 -10.60 -3.84 16.34
CA GLY A 77 -11.31 -4.46 15.22
C GLY A 77 -12.79 -4.76 15.51
N ASP A 78 -13.35 -4.20 16.58
CA ASP A 78 -14.75 -4.39 16.97
C ASP A 78 -15.69 -3.56 16.06
N PRO A 79 -16.52 -4.20 15.21
CA PRO A 79 -17.45 -3.49 14.33
C PRO A 79 -18.63 -2.87 15.09
N GLY A 80 -18.83 -3.19 16.37
CA GLY A 80 -19.84 -2.56 17.22
C GLY A 80 -19.46 -1.15 17.68
N ARG A 81 -18.19 -0.78 17.51
CA ARG A 81 -17.65 0.53 17.91
C ARG A 81 -17.60 1.51 16.75
N THR A 82 -17.78 2.77 17.08
CA THR A 82 -17.83 3.85 16.10
C THR A 82 -16.44 4.47 15.91
N LEU A 83 -16.12 4.81 14.67
CA LEU A 83 -15.05 5.71 14.27
C LEU A 83 -15.69 7.06 13.94
N THR A 84 -15.13 8.14 14.47
CA THR A 84 -15.58 9.51 14.17
C THR A 84 -14.46 10.26 13.46
N VAL A 85 -14.77 10.82 12.29
CA VAL A 85 -13.88 11.74 11.57
C VAL A 85 -14.51 13.12 11.59
N ARG A 86 -13.80 14.11 12.12
CA ARG A 86 -14.15 15.53 11.99
C ARG A 86 -13.10 16.21 11.14
N ALA A 87 -13.51 17.02 10.19
CA ALA A 87 -12.57 17.78 9.37
C ALA A 87 -13.05 19.21 9.21
N VAL A 88 -12.12 20.15 9.39
CA VAL A 88 -12.28 21.56 9.06
C VAL A 88 -11.35 21.85 7.89
N MET A 89 -11.90 22.28 6.77
CA MET A 89 -11.18 22.46 5.51
C MET A 89 -11.27 23.90 5.01
N THR A 90 -10.14 24.55 4.89
CA THR A 90 -10.01 25.92 4.39
C THR A 90 -9.22 25.95 3.10
N ASP A 91 -9.08 27.13 2.48
CA ASP A 91 -8.22 27.28 1.30
C ASP A 91 -6.73 27.14 1.66
N LEU A 92 -6.39 27.33 2.94
CA LEU A 92 -5.03 27.15 3.45
C LEU A 92 -4.67 25.68 3.72
N GLY A 93 -5.65 24.79 3.90
CA GLY A 93 -5.41 23.40 4.26
C GLY A 93 -6.56 22.73 4.99
N ALA A 94 -6.28 21.62 5.69
CA ALA A 94 -7.26 20.89 6.49
C ALA A 94 -6.72 20.61 7.89
N VAL A 95 -7.61 20.56 8.88
CA VAL A 95 -7.40 19.86 10.14
C VAL A 95 -8.38 18.71 10.21
N VAL A 96 -7.87 17.49 10.32
CA VAL A 96 -8.66 16.25 10.41
C VAL A 96 -8.42 15.60 11.76
N ALA A 97 -9.49 15.34 12.51
CA ALA A 97 -9.50 14.57 13.74
C ALA A 97 -10.14 13.22 13.51
N ILE A 98 -9.44 12.13 13.83
CA ILE A 98 -9.92 10.75 13.75
C ILE A 98 -9.96 10.20 15.16
N ALA A 99 -11.15 9.89 15.66
CA ALA A 99 -11.38 9.41 17.01
C ALA A 99 -11.96 7.98 17.02
N ASP A 100 -11.49 7.18 17.98
CA ASP A 100 -12.02 5.86 18.31
C ASP A 100 -12.61 5.81 19.73
N GLU A 101 -13.30 4.72 20.05
CA GLU A 101 -13.93 4.45 21.36
C GLU A 101 -13.04 3.54 22.23
N GLY A 102 -11.77 3.41 21.89
CA GLY A 102 -10.79 2.59 22.59
C GLY A 102 -10.36 3.15 23.94
N ALA A 103 -9.43 2.44 24.57
CA ALA A 103 -8.79 2.89 25.82
C ALA A 103 -7.75 4.01 25.57
N GLY A 104 -7.36 4.25 24.32
CA GLY A 104 -6.22 5.09 23.97
C GLY A 104 -4.88 4.41 24.21
N PHE A 105 -3.79 5.18 24.16
CA PHE A 105 -2.44 4.70 24.41
C PHE A 105 -1.53 5.81 24.94
N ASP A 106 -0.45 5.40 25.62
CA ASP A 106 0.59 6.33 26.06
C ASP A 106 1.42 6.81 24.86
N VAL A 107 1.01 7.96 24.32
CA VAL A 107 1.63 8.60 23.16
C VAL A 107 3.11 8.85 23.38
N THR A 108 3.50 9.30 24.57
CA THR A 108 4.89 9.63 24.90
C THR A 108 5.76 8.38 24.89
N ASN A 109 5.30 7.28 25.50
CA ASN A 109 6.04 6.02 25.50
C ASN A 109 6.15 5.41 24.10
N VAL A 110 5.05 5.37 23.34
CA VAL A 110 5.03 4.82 21.96
C VAL A 110 5.94 5.62 21.04
N LEU A 111 5.82 6.95 21.04
CA LEU A 111 6.66 7.82 20.24
C LEU A 111 8.13 7.75 20.67
N GLY A 112 8.40 7.67 21.98
CA GLY A 112 9.74 7.48 22.52
C GLY A 112 10.41 6.20 22.03
N ARG A 113 9.68 5.08 21.99
CA ARG A 113 10.18 3.80 21.44
C ARG A 113 10.43 3.89 19.94
N PHE A 114 9.51 4.54 19.21
CA PHE A 114 9.65 4.77 17.77
C PHE A 114 10.92 5.58 17.45
N LEU A 115 11.15 6.69 18.15
CA LEU A 115 12.32 7.57 17.94
C LEU A 115 13.65 6.90 18.33
N ARG A 116 13.66 5.94 19.25
CA ARG A 116 14.86 5.15 19.60
C ARG A 116 15.14 4.00 18.63
N HIS A 117 14.29 3.79 17.63
CA HIS A 117 14.33 2.62 16.72
C HIS A 117 14.24 1.26 17.48
N ASP A 118 13.63 1.23 18.67
CA ASP A 118 13.54 0.03 19.52
C ASP A 118 12.54 -0.99 18.96
N THR A 119 12.97 -1.96 18.15
CA THR A 119 12.17 -3.12 17.65
C THR A 119 10.71 -2.84 17.24
N TYR A 120 10.37 -1.59 16.95
CA TYR A 120 8.99 -1.11 16.79
C TYR A 120 8.29 -1.83 15.63
N SER A 121 9.09 -2.26 14.66
CA SER A 121 8.70 -3.00 13.48
C SER A 121 8.45 -4.51 13.70
N ARG A 122 8.69 -5.07 14.90
CA ARG A 122 8.36 -6.49 15.18
C ARG A 122 6.85 -6.78 15.19
N HIS A 123 6.00 -5.77 15.36
CA HIS A 123 4.54 -5.92 15.37
C HIS A 123 3.82 -5.19 14.23
N GLY A 124 4.50 -4.91 13.11
CA GLY A 124 3.81 -4.63 11.83
C GLY A 124 3.13 -3.28 11.68
N GLY A 125 3.31 -2.31 12.58
CA GLY A 125 2.74 -0.97 12.45
C GLY A 125 3.60 -0.03 11.60
N SER A 126 3.32 0.11 10.29
CA SER A 126 3.99 1.14 9.46
C SER A 126 3.43 2.56 9.66
N GLY A 127 2.27 2.70 10.33
CA GLY A 127 1.55 3.98 10.43
C GLY A 127 2.37 5.14 11.00
N PHE A 128 3.10 4.92 12.10
CA PHE A 128 3.91 5.97 12.73
C PHE A 128 5.06 6.46 11.86
N PHE A 129 5.65 5.55 11.07
CA PHE A 129 6.69 5.90 10.13
C PHE A 129 6.16 6.92 9.11
N HIS A 130 5.00 6.63 8.51
CA HIS A 130 4.38 7.53 7.54
C HIS A 130 3.91 8.85 8.17
N PHE A 131 3.38 8.82 9.40
CA PHE A 131 3.03 10.05 10.11
C PHE A 131 4.24 10.94 10.38
N HIS A 132 5.38 10.34 10.72
CA HIS A 132 6.61 11.07 11.03
C HIS A 132 7.30 11.65 9.78
N GLU A 133 7.25 10.93 8.65
CA GLU A 133 7.87 11.38 7.40
C GLU A 133 7.04 12.40 6.63
N SER A 134 5.74 12.50 6.92
CA SER A 134 4.87 13.45 6.25
C SER A 134 5.25 14.91 6.51
N ARG A 135 4.93 15.77 5.54
CA ARG A 135 4.94 17.24 5.72
C ARG A 135 3.78 17.73 6.56
N SER A 136 2.69 16.97 6.64
CA SER A 136 1.56 17.28 7.50
C SER A 136 1.98 17.13 8.97
N VAL A 137 1.46 18.01 9.82
CA VAL A 137 1.71 17.91 11.26
C VAL A 137 0.74 16.90 11.85
N VAL A 138 1.27 15.86 12.47
CA VAL A 138 0.48 14.85 13.16
C VAL A 138 0.63 15.02 14.67
N SER A 139 -0.49 15.04 15.38
CA SER A 139 -0.53 15.09 16.84
C SER A 139 -1.62 14.16 17.38
N TYR A 140 -1.63 13.96 18.70
CA TYR A 140 -2.56 13.06 19.36
C TYR A 140 -3.23 13.78 20.53
N ALA A 141 -4.50 13.49 20.76
CA ALA A 141 -5.31 14.04 21.83
C ALA A 141 -6.07 12.91 22.58
N ASP A 142 -6.77 13.28 23.65
CA ASP A 142 -7.69 12.41 24.40
C ASP A 142 -7.07 11.09 24.87
N GLY A 143 -5.83 11.14 25.35
CA GLY A 143 -5.10 9.95 25.79
C GLY A 143 -4.71 9.03 24.63
N GLY A 144 -4.52 9.56 23.43
CA GLY A 144 -4.15 8.79 22.24
C GLY A 144 -5.33 8.23 21.46
N ARG A 145 -6.58 8.52 21.86
CA ARG A 145 -7.80 8.09 21.14
C ARG A 145 -8.13 8.93 19.93
N THR A 146 -7.56 10.13 19.85
CA THR A 146 -7.80 11.06 18.75
C THR A 146 -6.48 11.34 18.04
N LEU A 147 -6.40 10.99 16.75
CA LEU A 147 -5.34 11.40 15.85
C LEU A 147 -5.73 12.72 15.18
N LEU A 148 -4.84 13.71 15.22
CA LEU A 148 -5.00 15.00 14.59
C LEU A 148 -4.01 15.15 13.44
N ILE A 149 -4.49 15.43 12.23
CA ILE A 149 -3.70 15.65 11.03
C ILE A 149 -3.93 17.08 10.55
N ARG A 150 -2.86 17.88 10.47
CA ARG A 150 -2.89 19.21 9.86
C ARG A 150 -2.18 19.17 8.51
N PHE A 151 -2.96 19.35 7.46
CA PHE A 151 -2.53 19.47 6.07
C PHE A 151 -2.52 20.95 5.64
N LEU A 152 -1.56 21.37 4.83
CA LEU A 152 -1.45 22.75 4.33
C LEU A 152 -1.32 22.77 2.81
N CYS A 153 -2.08 23.62 2.12
CA CYS A 153 -2.08 23.80 0.67
C CYS A 153 -0.84 24.58 0.18
N GLY A 154 -0.35 25.54 0.95
CA GLY A 154 0.85 26.31 0.61
C GLY A 154 2.13 25.66 1.12
N ALA A 155 3.23 25.79 0.37
CA ALA A 155 4.55 25.72 1.00
C ALA A 155 4.60 26.80 2.08
N PRO A 156 5.18 26.57 3.27
CA PRO A 156 5.23 27.57 4.34
C PRO A 156 6.02 28.79 3.84
N SER A 157 5.29 29.77 3.29
CA SER A 157 5.83 31.01 2.76
C SER A 157 6.33 31.84 3.95
N GLY A 158 7.64 31.89 4.14
CA GLY A 158 8.26 32.77 5.13
C GLY A 158 8.59 32.16 6.49
N ALA A 159 8.40 30.85 6.70
CA ALA A 159 9.16 30.22 7.78
C ALA A 159 10.64 30.30 7.35
N PRO A 160 11.56 30.92 8.15
CA PRO A 160 12.97 30.68 7.92
C PRO A 160 13.10 29.16 7.85
N ALA A 161 13.80 28.63 6.85
CA ALA A 161 14.06 27.21 6.79
C ALA A 161 14.59 26.83 8.17
N VAL A 162 13.73 26.29 9.02
CA VAL A 162 14.14 25.62 10.23
C VAL A 162 14.88 24.47 9.59
N GLU A 163 16.20 24.62 9.48
CA GLU A 163 17.09 23.52 9.27
C GLU A 163 16.59 22.50 10.27
N LYS A 164 15.83 21.51 9.78
CA LYS A 164 15.51 20.34 10.54
C LYS A 164 16.89 19.87 10.93
N THR A 165 17.30 20.18 12.16
CA THR A 165 18.61 19.84 12.68
C THR A 165 18.64 18.35 12.49
N GLU A 166 19.41 17.89 11.48
CA GLU A 166 19.37 16.49 11.07
C GLU A 166 19.64 15.72 12.36
N PRO A 167 18.67 14.98 12.93
CA PRO A 167 18.93 14.22 14.13
C PRO A 167 20.15 13.36 13.78
N ALA A 168 21.21 13.47 14.60
CA ALA A 168 22.52 12.88 14.38
C ALA A 168 22.32 11.52 13.70
N ARG A 169 22.65 11.47 12.41
CA ARG A 169 22.22 10.43 11.47
C ARG A 169 22.37 9.04 12.08
N ALA A 170 21.33 8.55 12.75
CA ALA A 170 21.02 7.14 12.72
C ALA A 170 20.90 6.85 11.23
N ARG A 171 21.92 6.16 10.69
CA ARG A 171 22.13 5.94 9.26
C ARG A 171 20.78 5.82 8.58
N ARG A 172 20.36 6.87 7.87
CA ARG A 172 19.16 6.83 7.03
C ARG A 172 19.25 5.50 6.28
N PRO A 173 18.25 4.60 6.34
CA PRO A 173 18.16 3.60 5.30
C PRO A 173 18.02 4.42 4.02
N VAL A 174 19.14 4.64 3.33
CA VAL A 174 19.19 5.27 2.02
C VAL A 174 18.12 4.54 1.24
N HIS A 175 17.02 5.21 0.87
CA HIS A 175 15.97 4.58 0.06
C HIS A 175 16.68 4.06 -1.17
N LYS A 176 16.87 2.75 -1.17
CA LYS A 176 17.65 2.04 -2.17
C LYS A 176 16.74 2.01 -3.39
N GLY A 177 16.85 2.99 -4.28
CA GLY A 177 16.03 3.04 -5.49
C GLY A 177 16.29 1.83 -6.39
N ILE A 178 15.49 1.69 -7.45
CA ILE A 178 15.62 0.61 -8.44
C ILE A 178 17.05 0.48 -9.02
N ALA A 179 17.83 1.57 -9.00
CA ALA A 179 19.25 1.61 -9.39
C ALA A 179 20.16 0.62 -8.63
N GLN A 180 19.71 0.05 -7.51
CA GLN A 180 20.46 -0.99 -6.78
C GLN A 180 20.14 -2.41 -7.26
N LEU A 181 19.12 -2.56 -8.09
CA LEU A 181 18.83 -3.82 -8.73
C LEU A 181 19.77 -4.00 -9.91
N SER A 182 20.22 -5.23 -10.10
CA SER A 182 21.07 -5.60 -11.23
C SER A 182 20.60 -6.92 -11.80
N GLN A 183 20.71 -7.06 -13.11
CA GLN A 183 20.44 -8.31 -13.79
C GLN A 183 21.17 -9.49 -13.12
N GLY A 184 20.50 -10.63 -12.99
CA GLY A 184 21.00 -11.81 -12.30
C GLY A 184 20.83 -11.81 -10.78
N THR A 185 20.50 -10.68 -10.14
CA THR A 185 20.28 -10.61 -8.69
C THR A 185 19.05 -11.42 -8.30
N GLN A 186 19.17 -12.27 -7.27
CA GLN A 186 18.01 -12.95 -6.69
C GLN A 186 17.18 -11.97 -5.88
N VAL A 187 15.88 -11.90 -6.17
CA VAL A 187 14.91 -11.07 -5.47
C VAL A 187 13.65 -11.84 -5.11
N LYS A 188 13.00 -11.37 -4.04
CA LYS A 188 11.64 -11.74 -3.65
C LYS A 188 10.80 -10.47 -3.68
N VAL A 189 9.83 -10.41 -4.57
CA VAL A 189 8.96 -9.26 -4.80
C VAL A 189 7.57 -9.59 -4.25
N LYS A 190 7.04 -8.72 -3.42
CA LYS A 190 5.61 -8.71 -3.05
C LYS A 190 4.95 -7.55 -3.75
N GLY A 191 3.80 -7.78 -4.35
CA GLY A 191 3.11 -6.77 -5.14
C GLY A 191 1.64 -7.07 -5.31
N ARG A 192 0.99 -6.24 -6.11
CA ARG A 192 -0.41 -6.39 -6.50
C ARG A 192 -0.53 -6.32 -8.00
N LEU A 193 -1.38 -7.17 -8.59
CA LEU A 193 -1.79 -7.00 -9.96
C LEU A 193 -2.84 -5.88 -10.04
N THR A 194 -2.60 -4.90 -10.90
CA THR A 194 -3.53 -3.80 -11.17
C THR A 194 -4.59 -4.23 -12.18
N SER A 195 -5.70 -3.49 -12.27
CA SER A 195 -6.74 -3.72 -13.28
C SER A 195 -6.24 -3.56 -14.72
N GLY A 196 -5.19 -2.76 -14.93
CA GLY A 196 -4.48 -2.65 -16.22
C GLY A 196 -3.53 -3.80 -16.51
N GLY A 197 -3.43 -4.75 -15.59
CA GLY A 197 -2.61 -5.95 -15.75
C GLY A 197 -1.13 -5.79 -15.44
N HIS A 198 -0.72 -4.66 -14.87
CA HIS A 198 0.64 -4.45 -14.40
C HIS A 198 0.81 -4.98 -12.98
N PHE A 199 1.93 -5.66 -12.71
CA PHE A 199 2.30 -6.06 -11.36
C PHE A 199 3.13 -4.96 -10.71
N VAL A 200 2.57 -4.29 -9.70
CA VAL A 200 3.23 -3.18 -8.99
C VAL A 200 3.80 -3.69 -7.67
N ALA A 201 5.10 -3.56 -7.48
CA ALA A 201 5.78 -4.00 -6.28
C ALA A 201 5.42 -3.11 -5.08
N ALA A 202 4.93 -3.72 -4.00
CA ALA A 202 4.90 -3.06 -2.69
C ALA A 202 6.26 -3.18 -2.01
N LYS A 203 6.99 -4.27 -2.27
CA LYS A 203 8.27 -4.57 -1.62
C LYS A 203 9.16 -5.46 -2.46
N VAL A 204 10.43 -5.09 -2.58
CA VAL A 204 11.49 -5.89 -3.22
C VAL A 204 12.52 -6.25 -2.15
N SER A 205 12.79 -7.54 -1.94
CA SER A 205 13.84 -8.01 -1.05
C SER A 205 14.95 -8.69 -1.84
N LEU A 206 16.19 -8.18 -1.80
CA LEU A 206 17.35 -8.87 -2.36
C LEU A 206 17.69 -10.06 -1.47
N LYS A 207 17.93 -11.22 -2.09
CA LYS A 207 18.14 -12.51 -1.44
C LYS A 207 19.47 -13.13 -1.86
N ALA A 208 19.93 -14.10 -1.08
CA ALA A 208 20.99 -15.00 -1.54
C ALA A 208 20.48 -15.81 -2.74
N ALA A 209 21.38 -16.29 -3.60
CA ALA A 209 20.99 -17.08 -4.75
C ALA A 209 20.30 -18.38 -4.32
N GLU A 210 19.15 -18.68 -4.94
CA GLU A 210 18.43 -19.93 -4.75
C GLU A 210 18.38 -20.67 -6.09
N ALA A 211 18.30 -22.01 -6.04
CA ALA A 211 18.30 -22.84 -7.25
C ALA A 211 16.95 -22.78 -7.98
N GLN A 212 15.87 -22.63 -7.23
CA GLN A 212 14.51 -22.62 -7.75
C GLN A 212 13.89 -21.23 -7.63
N ALA A 213 12.98 -20.96 -8.54
CA ALA A 213 12.12 -19.79 -8.54
C ALA A 213 10.72 -20.18 -8.04
N SER A 214 9.99 -19.22 -7.50
CA SER A 214 8.60 -19.42 -7.09
C SER A 214 7.68 -18.26 -7.43
N ILE A 215 6.39 -18.57 -7.59
CA ILE A 215 5.29 -17.63 -7.80
C ILE A 215 4.17 -18.04 -6.85
N ASP A 216 3.76 -17.17 -5.93
CA ASP A 216 2.59 -17.33 -5.05
C ASP A 216 1.52 -16.32 -5.50
N ALA A 217 0.50 -16.80 -6.20
CA ALA A 217 -0.45 -15.96 -6.93
C ALA A 217 -1.82 -16.63 -7.09
N MET A 218 -2.84 -15.83 -7.38
CA MET A 218 -4.16 -16.32 -7.74
C MET A 218 -4.18 -16.77 -9.20
N ILE A 219 -4.80 -17.94 -9.46
CA ILE A 219 -5.09 -18.41 -10.81
C ILE A 219 -6.17 -17.51 -11.42
N GLN A 220 -5.86 -16.91 -12.57
CA GLN A 220 -6.77 -16.03 -13.29
C GLN A 220 -7.60 -16.79 -14.32
N ASP A 221 -7.04 -17.87 -14.88
CA ASP A 221 -7.62 -18.64 -15.98
C ASP A 221 -6.97 -20.03 -16.05
N VAL A 222 -7.73 -21.04 -16.49
CA VAL A 222 -7.26 -22.43 -16.63
C VAL A 222 -7.75 -23.01 -17.95
N GLU A 223 -6.81 -23.46 -18.78
CA GLU A 223 -7.06 -24.13 -20.06
C GLU A 223 -6.65 -25.61 -19.96
N THR A 224 -7.66 -26.46 -19.77
CA THR A 224 -7.45 -27.90 -19.48
C THR A 224 -6.91 -28.68 -20.68
N SER A 225 -7.28 -28.31 -21.91
CA SER A 225 -6.83 -28.99 -23.13
C SER A 225 -5.33 -28.88 -23.34
N GLU A 226 -4.73 -27.75 -22.97
CA GLU A 226 -3.31 -27.47 -23.18
C GLU A 226 -2.49 -27.51 -21.89
N ARG A 227 -3.12 -27.86 -20.76
CA ARG A 227 -2.54 -27.81 -19.41
C ARG A 227 -1.88 -26.45 -19.12
N ARG A 228 -2.56 -25.37 -19.51
CA ARG A 228 -2.10 -24.00 -19.30
C ARG A 228 -2.92 -23.34 -18.21
N MET A 229 -2.27 -22.47 -17.45
CA MET A 229 -2.97 -21.56 -16.54
C MET A 229 -2.36 -20.16 -16.60
N ARG A 230 -3.16 -19.16 -16.27
CA ARG A 230 -2.71 -17.76 -16.22
C ARG A 230 -2.54 -17.32 -14.78
N VAL A 231 -1.36 -16.84 -14.42
CA VAL A 231 -1.02 -16.25 -13.11
C VAL A 231 -0.23 -14.97 -13.34
N LEU A 232 -0.54 -13.88 -12.64
CA LEU A 232 0.13 -12.59 -12.82
C LEU A 232 0.24 -12.13 -14.29
N ASN A 233 -0.80 -12.40 -15.09
CA ASN A 233 -0.85 -12.20 -16.55
C ASN A 233 0.21 -12.93 -17.37
N SER A 234 0.89 -13.91 -16.78
CA SER A 234 1.79 -14.83 -17.45
C SER A 234 1.09 -16.16 -17.70
N ILE A 235 1.29 -16.73 -18.89
CA ILE A 235 0.79 -18.06 -19.24
C ILE A 235 1.86 -19.07 -18.82
N VAL A 236 1.49 -20.01 -17.96
CA VAL A 236 2.34 -21.09 -17.50
C VAL A 236 1.79 -22.41 -18.04
N THR A 237 2.59 -23.13 -18.81
CA THR A 237 2.27 -24.50 -19.27
C THR A 237 2.79 -25.49 -18.23
N LEU A 238 1.95 -26.41 -17.76
CA LEU A 238 2.31 -27.43 -16.77
C LEU A 238 2.61 -28.75 -17.48
N PRO A 239 3.88 -29.19 -17.49
CA PRO A 239 4.23 -30.53 -17.97
C PRO A 239 3.41 -31.64 -17.28
N GLU A 240 3.33 -32.81 -17.93
CA GLU A 240 2.62 -33.97 -17.37
C GLU A 240 3.21 -34.44 -16.03
N HIS A 241 4.51 -34.24 -15.80
CA HIS A 241 5.23 -34.67 -14.62
C HIS A 241 5.20 -33.68 -13.44
N VAL A 242 4.47 -32.57 -13.56
CA VAL A 242 4.33 -31.60 -12.46
C VAL A 242 3.56 -32.21 -11.30
N GLU A 243 4.12 -32.11 -10.10
CA GLU A 243 3.40 -32.47 -8.87
C GLU A 243 2.37 -31.39 -8.57
N ILE A 244 1.09 -31.75 -8.48
CA ILE A 244 0.00 -30.85 -8.07
C ILE A 244 -0.55 -31.34 -6.74
N ALA A 245 -0.56 -30.48 -5.73
CA ALA A 245 -0.94 -30.83 -4.37
C ALA A 245 -2.03 -29.90 -3.80
N SER A 246 -2.98 -30.47 -3.07
CA SER A 246 -3.97 -29.75 -2.27
C SER A 246 -3.33 -29.09 -1.05
N PRO A 247 -4.01 -28.15 -0.36
CA PRO A 247 -3.48 -27.55 0.87
C PRO A 247 -3.05 -28.57 1.93
N GLU A 248 -3.68 -29.74 1.98
CA GLU A 248 -3.38 -30.88 2.86
C GLU A 248 -2.32 -31.84 2.28
N GLN A 249 -1.59 -31.42 1.25
CA GLN A 249 -0.55 -32.18 0.55
C GLN A 249 -1.06 -33.47 -0.14
N ARG A 250 -2.35 -33.52 -0.49
CA ARG A 250 -2.89 -34.63 -1.29
C ARG A 250 -2.62 -34.39 -2.76
N HIS A 251 -2.24 -35.43 -3.49
CA HIS A 251 -2.10 -35.33 -4.95
C HIS A 251 -3.43 -34.91 -5.58
N LEU A 252 -3.38 -33.92 -6.46
CA LEU A 252 -4.48 -33.45 -7.30
C LEU A 252 -4.18 -33.69 -8.78
N GLU A 253 -5.23 -33.87 -9.58
CA GLU A 253 -5.12 -33.82 -11.04
C GLU A 253 -5.15 -32.36 -11.52
N PHE A 254 -4.68 -32.11 -12.75
CA PHE A 254 -4.72 -30.75 -13.33
C PHE A 254 -6.14 -30.19 -13.39
N SER A 255 -7.14 -31.04 -13.64
CA SER A 255 -8.55 -30.67 -13.70
C SER A 255 -9.15 -30.21 -12.36
N ALA A 256 -8.41 -30.29 -11.26
CA ALA A 256 -8.82 -29.77 -9.96
C ALA A 256 -8.38 -28.31 -9.74
N LEU A 257 -7.62 -27.73 -10.68
CA LEU A 257 -7.22 -26.33 -10.65
C LEU A 257 -8.32 -25.47 -11.27
N ASP A 258 -8.70 -24.41 -10.55
CA ASP A 258 -9.75 -23.48 -10.95
C ASP A 258 -9.29 -22.02 -10.84
N ALA A 259 -9.85 -21.16 -11.67
CA ALA A 259 -9.68 -19.72 -11.52
C ALA A 259 -10.20 -19.26 -10.14
N GLY A 260 -9.48 -18.35 -9.50
CA GLY A 260 -9.74 -17.87 -8.14
C GLY A 260 -8.98 -18.62 -7.05
N GLN A 261 -8.43 -19.80 -7.31
CA GLN A 261 -7.59 -20.50 -6.35
C GLN A 261 -6.22 -19.80 -6.21
N VAL A 262 -5.67 -19.76 -4.99
CA VAL A 262 -4.30 -19.31 -4.76
C VAL A 262 -3.36 -20.51 -4.80
N VAL A 263 -2.28 -20.38 -5.56
CA VAL A 263 -1.28 -21.43 -5.74
C VAL A 263 0.13 -20.91 -5.53
N GLU A 264 0.97 -21.75 -4.93
CA GLU A 264 2.42 -21.61 -4.95
C GLU A 264 3.00 -22.53 -6.03
N LEU A 265 3.58 -21.91 -7.05
CA LEU A 265 4.34 -22.54 -8.12
C LEU A 265 5.81 -22.54 -7.72
N THR A 266 6.47 -23.69 -7.81
CA THR A 266 7.94 -23.79 -7.72
C THR A 266 8.47 -24.39 -9.01
N GLY A 267 9.57 -23.84 -9.52
CA GLY A 267 10.08 -24.22 -10.84
C GLY A 267 11.49 -23.76 -11.13
N GLU A 268 11.96 -24.14 -12.31
CA GLU A 268 13.17 -23.60 -12.90
C GLU A 268 12.79 -22.44 -13.84
N TYR A 269 13.66 -21.44 -13.94
CA TYR A 269 13.50 -20.36 -14.89
C TYR A 269 14.74 -20.20 -15.75
N SER A 270 14.52 -20.00 -17.04
CA SER A 270 15.56 -19.55 -17.97
C SER A 270 14.96 -18.56 -18.96
N PRO A 271 15.71 -17.53 -19.40
CA PRO A 271 15.22 -16.56 -20.37
C PRO A 271 14.70 -17.21 -21.66
N ASP A 272 15.33 -18.30 -22.12
CA ASP A 272 14.98 -18.97 -23.38
C ASP A 272 13.75 -19.87 -23.28
N ARG A 273 13.57 -20.59 -22.15
CA ARG A 273 12.46 -21.54 -21.97
C ARG A 273 11.30 -20.98 -21.15
N GLY A 274 11.47 -19.83 -20.52
CA GLY A 274 10.54 -19.28 -19.54
C GLY A 274 10.58 -20.04 -18.21
N PHE A 275 9.49 -19.89 -17.45
CA PHE A 275 9.30 -20.58 -16.17
C PHE A 275 8.70 -21.98 -16.40
N VAL A 276 9.44 -23.01 -15.99
CA VAL A 276 9.02 -24.41 -16.07
C VAL A 276 8.71 -24.90 -14.66
N PRO A 277 7.41 -25.02 -14.30
CA PRO A 277 7.04 -25.49 -12.98
C PRO A 277 7.46 -26.95 -12.79
N VAL A 278 7.87 -27.28 -11.56
CA VAL A 278 8.08 -28.66 -11.10
C VAL A 278 7.01 -29.07 -10.09
N LYS A 279 6.43 -28.09 -9.38
CA LYS A 279 5.41 -28.29 -8.36
C LYS A 279 4.40 -27.15 -8.33
N VAL A 280 3.13 -27.49 -8.11
CA VAL A 280 2.02 -26.58 -7.83
C VAL A 280 1.37 -26.98 -6.52
N GLN A 281 1.30 -26.04 -5.59
CA GLN A 281 0.72 -26.25 -4.27
C GLN A 281 -0.46 -25.30 -4.09
N VAL A 282 -1.69 -25.84 -4.07
CA VAL A 282 -2.87 -25.05 -3.73
C VAL A 282 -2.78 -24.63 -2.26
N ARG A 283 -3.08 -23.36 -1.99
CA ARG A 283 -3.05 -22.77 -0.64
C ARG A 283 -4.46 -22.72 -0.06
N HIS A 284 -4.57 -22.79 1.27
CA HIS A 284 -5.78 -22.30 1.93
C HIS A 284 -5.86 -20.80 1.72
N ASP A 285 -7.05 -20.30 1.35
CA ASP A 285 -7.41 -18.88 1.19
C ASP A 285 -6.39 -17.97 1.86
N SER A 286 -5.42 -17.51 1.07
CA SER A 286 -4.33 -16.74 1.64
C SER A 286 -4.88 -15.35 1.92
N ALA A 287 -5.04 -15.02 3.20
CA ALA A 287 -5.37 -13.68 3.67
C ALA A 287 -4.33 -12.59 3.30
N SER A 288 -3.35 -12.93 2.45
CA SER A 288 -2.40 -11.97 1.90
C SER A 288 -3.02 -11.31 0.68
N GLU A 289 -3.35 -10.03 0.79
CA GLU A 289 -3.75 -9.18 -0.34
C GLU A 289 -2.65 -9.00 -1.40
N LEU A 290 -1.43 -9.43 -1.09
CA LEU A 290 -0.26 -9.31 -1.97
C LEU A 290 0.16 -10.67 -2.51
N GLU A 291 0.38 -10.68 -3.82
CA GLU A 291 0.99 -11.77 -4.57
C GLU A 291 2.51 -11.67 -4.47
N GLU A 292 3.20 -12.78 -4.69
CA GLU A 292 4.63 -12.89 -4.50
C GLU A 292 5.31 -13.59 -5.68
N ILE A 293 6.45 -13.06 -6.10
CA ILE A 293 7.35 -13.73 -7.05
C ILE A 293 8.76 -13.75 -6.48
N GLN A 294 9.47 -14.85 -6.69
CA GLN A 294 10.84 -15.03 -6.25
C GLN A 294 11.67 -15.62 -7.39
N GLY A 295 12.72 -14.91 -7.79
CA GLY A 295 13.51 -15.29 -8.94
C GLY A 295 14.71 -14.38 -9.13
N ARG A 296 15.47 -14.62 -10.20
CA ARG A 296 16.52 -13.71 -10.65
C ARG A 296 15.90 -12.60 -11.50
N ILE A 297 16.54 -11.42 -11.45
CA ILE A 297 16.18 -10.30 -12.32
C ILE A 297 16.70 -10.57 -13.73
N ASP A 298 15.81 -10.53 -14.72
CA ASP A 298 16.13 -10.78 -16.13
C ASP A 298 16.59 -9.50 -16.84
N GLU A 299 15.98 -8.37 -16.48
CA GLU A 299 16.17 -7.06 -17.11
C GLU A 299 15.85 -5.97 -16.08
N VAL A 300 16.60 -4.86 -16.08
CA VAL A 300 16.30 -3.66 -15.28
C VAL A 300 16.18 -2.46 -16.21
N ARG A 301 15.07 -1.72 -16.10
CA ARG A 301 14.78 -0.49 -16.83
C ARG A 301 14.64 0.65 -15.84
N VAL A 302 15.78 1.22 -15.46
CA VAL A 302 15.86 2.25 -14.41
C VAL A 302 15.00 3.47 -14.78
N ASP A 303 15.04 3.90 -16.04
CA ASP A 303 14.30 5.08 -16.51
C ASP A 303 12.78 4.89 -16.48
N GLU A 304 12.31 3.64 -16.60
CA GLU A 304 10.88 3.28 -16.55
C GLU A 304 10.41 2.91 -15.13
N GLY A 305 11.33 2.86 -14.16
CA GLY A 305 11.03 2.34 -12.83
C GLY A 305 10.57 0.89 -12.86
N ALA A 306 11.07 0.08 -13.80
CA ALA A 306 10.59 -1.28 -14.03
C ALA A 306 11.73 -2.31 -14.11
N PHE A 307 11.43 -3.57 -13.80
CA PHE A 307 12.35 -4.69 -13.98
C PHE A 307 11.57 -5.98 -14.27
N ARG A 308 12.23 -7.00 -14.81
CA ARG A 308 11.60 -8.32 -15.07
C ARG A 308 12.12 -9.38 -14.13
N VAL A 309 11.22 -10.22 -13.64
CA VAL A 309 11.54 -11.41 -12.84
C VAL A 309 10.66 -12.55 -13.33
N LEU A 310 11.25 -13.67 -13.73
CA LEU A 310 10.54 -14.80 -14.32
C LEU A 310 9.74 -14.43 -15.58
N GLY A 311 10.23 -13.45 -16.36
CA GLY A 311 9.50 -12.87 -17.50
C GLY A 311 8.35 -11.93 -17.14
N ILE A 312 7.96 -11.82 -15.87
CA ILE A 312 6.90 -10.92 -15.39
C ILE A 312 7.47 -9.51 -15.25
N LEU A 313 6.80 -8.52 -15.85
CA LEU A 313 7.18 -7.11 -15.72
C LEU A 313 6.70 -6.57 -14.38
N VAL A 314 7.66 -6.17 -13.55
CA VAL A 314 7.45 -5.57 -12.23
C VAL A 314 7.65 -4.07 -12.32
N MET A 315 6.61 -3.31 -11.98
CA MET A 315 6.68 -1.86 -11.85
C MET A 315 7.03 -1.48 -10.42
N THR A 316 7.83 -0.44 -10.27
CA THR A 316 8.12 0.21 -8.99
C THR A 316 7.60 1.64 -9.02
N ASP A 317 7.19 2.12 -7.86
CA ASP A 317 6.71 3.47 -7.61
C ASP A 317 7.36 4.03 -6.33
N HIS A 318 6.95 5.24 -5.92
CA HIS A 318 7.45 5.85 -4.70
C HIS A 318 7.05 5.09 -3.42
N GLU A 319 6.04 4.21 -3.47
CA GLU A 319 5.62 3.36 -2.34
C GLU A 319 6.46 2.08 -2.23
N THR A 320 7.24 1.74 -3.25
CA THR A 320 7.99 0.48 -3.32
C THR A 320 9.14 0.45 -2.33
N GLU A 321 9.09 -0.49 -1.38
CA GLU A 321 10.16 -0.69 -0.41
C GLU A 321 11.23 -1.68 -0.93
N ILE A 322 12.46 -1.21 -1.17
CA ILE A 322 13.58 -2.11 -1.54
C ILE A 322 14.51 -2.37 -0.33
N LYS A 323 14.68 -3.64 0.02
CA LYS A 323 15.48 -4.10 1.17
C LYS A 323 16.55 -5.08 0.73
N ASP A 324 17.79 -4.83 1.14
CA ASP A 324 18.88 -5.79 1.00
C ASP A 324 18.86 -6.75 2.18
N LYS A 325 18.51 -8.03 1.94
CA LYS A 325 18.50 -9.09 2.97
C LYS A 325 19.61 -10.12 2.73
N ARG A 326 20.57 -9.84 1.86
CA ARG A 326 21.73 -10.72 1.67
C ARG A 326 22.59 -10.71 2.94
N PRO A 327 23.18 -11.85 3.34
CA PRO A 327 24.13 -11.88 4.43
C PRO A 327 25.32 -10.98 4.11
N VAL A 328 25.79 -10.21 5.11
CA VAL A 328 26.89 -9.23 4.95
C VAL A 328 28.16 -9.85 4.36
N ALA A 329 28.40 -11.14 4.62
CA ALA A 329 29.55 -11.88 4.11
C ALA A 329 29.58 -12.03 2.58
N GLU A 330 28.44 -11.94 1.89
CA GLU A 330 28.36 -12.04 0.43
C GLU A 330 28.60 -10.70 -0.28
N VAL A 331 28.52 -9.57 0.43
CA VAL A 331 28.62 -8.23 -0.18
C VAL A 331 30.08 -7.79 -0.39
N ALA A 332 31.05 -8.51 0.17
CA ALA A 332 32.46 -8.14 0.19
C ALA A 332 33.35 -8.85 -0.85
N ARG A 333 32.76 -9.53 -1.83
CA ARG A 333 33.48 -10.17 -2.96
C ARG A 333 33.13 -9.48 -4.27
#